data_AF-A0A538ADC2-F1
#
_entry.id   AF-A0A538ADC2-F1
#
_cell.length_a   1.000
_cell.length_b   1.000
_cell.length_c   1.000
_cell.angle_alpha   90.00
_cell.angle_beta   90.00
_cell.angle_gamma   90.00
#
_symmetry.space_group_name_H-M   'P 1'
#
loop_
_entity.id
_entity.type
_entity.pdbx_description
1 polymer ?
#
loop_
_entity_poly.entity_id
_entity_poly.type
_entity_poly.pdbx_seq_one_letter_code
_entity_poly.pdbx_strand_id
1 'polypeptide(L)'
;APFLLVTRRVWGTDPTQKIYRAVHLAEEVGASLVVIHPPYRWQVRFRGWVQDHLAEFSQAAGITVAVENMFPIRLRGELGVRFHASQGFEDLEGSSDLVLDTSHAAVSNLDIREVYRTYRDRIRHIHLSNNAGKGWDSHLPVYQDGVLPLAEFLDDLAEDGFAGNVSIELDLRPWFSDTQALHDVLVQNREFCEKRLEPVT
;
A
#
# COMPACT_ATOMS: atom_id res chain seq x y z
N ALA A 1 -1.39 -8.82 3.49
CA ALA A 1 -1.42 -9.29 4.89
C ALA A 1 -1.48 -8.10 5.84
N PRO A 2 -2.66 -7.48 6.06
CA PRO A 2 -2.82 -6.49 7.10
C PRO A 2 -3.18 -7.19 8.41
N PHE A 3 -2.43 -6.90 9.47
CA PHE A 3 -2.78 -7.35 10.81
C PHE A 3 -3.83 -6.41 11.41
N LEU A 4 -5.05 -6.43 10.88
CA LEU A 4 -6.19 -6.08 11.73
C LEU A 4 -6.11 -7.02 12.94
N LEU A 5 -5.98 -6.46 14.14
CA LEU A 5 -5.78 -7.21 15.39
C LEU A 5 -6.79 -8.36 15.54
N VAL A 6 -8.01 -8.15 15.05
CA VAL A 6 -9.13 -9.10 15.09
C VAL A 6 -8.97 -10.25 14.08
N THR A 7 -8.48 -9.99 12.87
CA THR A 7 -8.37 -11.01 11.81
C THR A 7 -6.98 -11.63 11.69
N ARG A 8 -6.06 -11.28 12.61
CA ARG A 8 -4.68 -11.80 12.65
C ARG A 8 -4.56 -13.33 12.58
N ARG A 9 -5.56 -14.10 13.03
CA ARG A 9 -5.54 -15.57 13.00
C ARG A 9 -6.32 -16.19 11.84
N VAL A 10 -6.96 -15.38 10.99
CA VAL A 10 -7.56 -15.89 9.74
C VAL A 10 -6.47 -16.56 8.92
N TRP A 11 -6.77 -17.77 8.44
CA TRP A 11 -5.82 -18.65 7.77
C TRP A 11 -4.55 -18.98 8.58
N GLY A 12 -4.64 -19.03 9.90
CA GLY A 12 -3.58 -19.48 10.80
C GLY A 12 -2.64 -18.37 11.27
N THR A 13 -1.48 -18.76 11.79
CA THR A 13 -0.48 -17.85 12.37
C THR A 13 0.82 -17.79 11.57
N ASP A 14 1.05 -18.74 10.66
CA ASP A 14 2.21 -18.77 9.78
C ASP A 14 2.02 -17.79 8.61
N PRO A 15 2.83 -16.71 8.52
CA PRO A 15 2.69 -15.72 7.46
C PRO A 15 2.93 -16.30 6.06
N THR A 16 3.84 -17.26 5.89
CA THR A 16 4.13 -17.84 4.57
C THR A 16 2.95 -18.66 4.07
N GLN A 17 2.31 -19.46 4.94
CA GLN A 17 1.10 -20.20 4.58
C GLN A 17 -0.09 -19.31 4.23
N LYS A 18 -0.18 -18.11 4.83
CA LYS A 18 -1.19 -17.12 4.43
C LYS A 18 -0.96 -16.59 3.03
N ILE A 19 0.30 -16.37 2.65
CA ILE A 19 0.65 -15.91 1.31
C ILE A 19 0.27 -16.98 0.28
N TYR A 20 0.59 -18.26 0.55
CA TYR A 20 0.18 -19.36 -0.32
C TYR A 20 -1.33 -19.43 -0.50
N ARG A 21 -2.10 -19.29 0.57
CA ARG A 21 -3.57 -19.26 0.51
C ARG A 21 -4.11 -18.04 -0.22
N ALA A 22 -3.47 -16.87 -0.04
CA ALA A 22 -3.87 -15.65 -0.74
C ALA A 22 -3.60 -15.74 -2.24
N VAL A 23 -2.48 -16.34 -2.65
CA VAL A 23 -2.18 -16.59 -4.07
C VAL A 23 -3.16 -17.59 -4.67
N HIS A 24 -3.46 -18.69 -3.99
CA HIS A 24 -4.47 -19.64 -4.46
C HIS A 24 -5.85 -18.98 -4.63
N LEU A 25 -6.26 -18.13 -3.67
CA LEU A 25 -7.50 -17.37 -3.82
C LEU A 25 -7.42 -16.38 -4.99
N ALA A 26 -6.29 -15.72 -5.19
CA ALA A 26 -6.08 -14.82 -6.32
C ALA A 26 -6.25 -15.54 -7.67
N GLU A 27 -5.72 -16.75 -7.80
CA GLU A 27 -5.93 -17.62 -8.97
C GLU A 27 -7.42 -17.92 -9.17
N GLU A 28 -8.14 -18.32 -8.12
CA GLU A 28 -9.57 -18.64 -8.19
C GLU A 28 -10.45 -17.45 -8.62
N VAL A 29 -10.10 -16.24 -8.20
CA VAL A 29 -10.87 -15.02 -8.53
C VAL A 29 -10.33 -14.27 -9.76
N GLY A 30 -9.26 -14.77 -10.39
CA GLY A 30 -8.63 -14.13 -11.55
C GLY A 30 -7.89 -12.83 -11.24
N ALA A 31 -7.46 -12.62 -9.98
CA ALA A 31 -6.64 -11.48 -9.61
C ALA A 31 -5.16 -11.75 -9.93
N SER A 32 -4.48 -10.79 -10.54
CA SER A 32 -3.08 -10.92 -10.96
C SER A 32 -2.05 -10.49 -9.90
N LEU A 33 -2.51 -9.90 -8.79
CA LEU A 33 -1.64 -9.31 -7.77
C LEU A 33 -2.14 -9.58 -6.35
N VAL A 34 -1.20 -9.90 -5.45
CA VAL A 34 -1.39 -10.05 -4.01
C VAL A 34 -0.48 -9.06 -3.27
N VAL A 35 -1.07 -8.20 -2.45
CA VAL A 35 -0.31 -7.26 -1.59
C VAL A 35 0.04 -7.92 -0.25
N ILE A 36 1.32 -7.86 0.11
CA ILE A 36 1.81 -8.28 1.42
C ILE A 36 2.47 -7.12 2.16
N HIS A 37 2.35 -7.15 3.49
CA HIS A 37 3.10 -6.21 4.31
C HIS A 37 4.47 -6.85 4.61
N PRO A 38 5.52 -6.04 4.79
CA PRO A 38 6.83 -6.52 5.14
C PRO A 38 6.84 -7.21 6.51
N PRO A 39 7.81 -8.12 6.71
CA PRO A 39 7.98 -8.83 7.98
C PRO A 39 8.24 -7.88 9.15
N TYR A 40 7.75 -8.23 10.35
CA TYR A 40 8.17 -7.59 11.60
C TYR A 40 9.64 -7.87 11.93
N ARG A 41 10.30 -7.00 12.72
CA ARG A 41 11.73 -7.16 13.11
C ARG A 41 12.04 -8.52 13.73
N TRP A 42 11.13 -9.04 14.54
CA TRP A 42 11.28 -10.32 15.24
C TRP A 42 10.87 -11.54 14.38
N GLN A 43 10.32 -11.35 13.19
CA GLN A 43 9.93 -12.45 12.29
C GLN A 43 11.08 -12.87 11.38
N VAL A 44 12.21 -13.26 11.98
CA VAL A 44 13.48 -13.55 11.27
C VAL A 44 13.29 -14.58 10.14
N ARG A 45 12.56 -15.68 10.40
CA ARG A 45 12.29 -16.71 9.39
C ARG A 45 11.46 -16.20 8.21
N PHE A 46 10.40 -15.44 8.50
CA PHE A 46 9.55 -14.87 7.45
C PHE A 46 10.31 -13.84 6.62
N ARG A 47 11.19 -13.05 7.25
CA ARG A 47 12.06 -12.11 6.53
C ARG A 47 13.01 -12.82 5.57
N GLY A 48 13.70 -13.87 6.03
CA GLY A 48 14.56 -14.67 5.15
C GLY A 48 13.76 -15.25 3.98
N TRP A 49 12.56 -15.78 4.25
CA TRP A 49 11.69 -16.27 3.18
C TRP A 49 11.30 -15.18 2.16
N VAL A 50 10.93 -13.97 2.62
CA VAL A 50 10.60 -12.84 1.75
C VAL A 50 11.81 -12.41 0.89
N GLN A 51 13.01 -12.40 1.47
CA GLN A 51 14.23 -11.99 0.78
C GLN A 51 14.70 -13.05 -0.24
N ASP A 52 14.63 -14.32 0.14
CA ASP A 52 15.30 -15.39 -0.60
C ASP A 52 14.36 -16.12 -1.58
N HIS A 53 13.03 -16.10 -1.35
CA HIS A 53 12.10 -16.99 -2.08
C HIS A 53 10.88 -16.28 -2.69
N LEU A 54 10.56 -15.05 -2.30
CA LEU A 54 9.31 -14.40 -2.72
C LEU A 54 9.23 -14.19 -4.23
N ALA A 55 10.31 -13.70 -4.85
CA ALA A 55 10.36 -13.43 -6.27
C ALA A 55 10.18 -14.72 -7.10
N GLU A 56 10.91 -15.78 -6.75
CA GLU A 56 10.78 -17.09 -7.40
C GLU A 56 9.37 -17.67 -7.23
N PHE A 57 8.81 -17.57 -6.02
CA PHE A 57 7.46 -18.03 -5.75
C PHE A 57 6.41 -17.27 -6.56
N SER A 58 6.52 -15.93 -6.62
CA SER A 58 5.62 -15.07 -7.39
C SER A 58 5.67 -15.41 -8.88
N GLN A 59 6.87 -15.59 -9.43
CA GLN A 59 7.06 -15.98 -10.83
C GLN A 59 6.47 -17.37 -11.11
N ALA A 60 6.73 -18.35 -10.24
CA ALA A 60 6.25 -19.72 -10.43
C ALA A 60 4.72 -19.83 -10.35
N ALA A 61 4.07 -19.02 -9.51
CA ALA A 61 2.62 -18.95 -9.40
C ALA A 61 1.96 -18.18 -10.56
N GLY A 62 2.72 -17.36 -11.31
CA GLY A 62 2.14 -16.45 -12.30
C GLY A 62 1.30 -15.31 -11.70
N ILE A 63 1.37 -15.13 -10.37
CA ILE A 63 0.70 -14.06 -9.61
C ILE A 63 1.75 -13.16 -9.01
N THR A 64 1.64 -11.85 -9.24
CA THR A 64 2.55 -10.85 -8.68
C THR A 64 2.34 -10.76 -7.17
N VAL A 65 3.36 -11.01 -6.35
CA VAL A 65 3.29 -10.80 -4.91
C VAL A 65 4.14 -9.59 -4.53
N ALA A 66 3.50 -8.45 -4.33
CA ALA A 66 4.16 -7.16 -4.14
C ALA A 66 4.21 -6.76 -2.66
N VAL A 67 5.31 -6.13 -2.25
CA VAL A 67 5.54 -5.72 -0.85
C VAL A 67 5.24 -4.23 -0.69
N GLU A 68 4.37 -3.91 0.26
CA GLU A 68 3.97 -2.53 0.58
C GLU A 68 5.00 -1.81 1.46
N ASN A 69 5.23 -0.52 1.22
CA ASN A 69 5.97 0.32 2.17
C ASN A 69 5.18 0.53 3.45
N MET A 70 5.77 0.21 4.60
CA MET A 70 5.19 0.53 5.91
C MET A 70 5.74 1.84 6.46
N PHE A 71 5.25 2.26 7.62
CA PHE A 71 5.70 3.44 8.34
C PHE A 71 6.03 3.11 9.81
N PRO A 72 6.80 3.98 10.51
CA PRO A 72 7.11 3.78 11.92
C PRO A 72 5.91 4.00 12.83
N ILE A 73 5.47 2.92 13.49
CA ILE A 73 4.47 2.99 14.56
C ILE A 73 5.13 3.56 15.83
N ARG A 74 4.73 4.76 16.25
CA ARG A 74 5.17 5.37 17.51
C ARG A 74 4.11 5.12 18.60
N LEU A 75 4.41 4.33 19.62
CA LEU A 75 3.57 4.26 20.83
C LEU A 75 3.82 5.48 21.72
N ARG A 76 2.74 6.02 22.29
CA ARG A 76 2.78 7.23 23.12
C ARG A 76 3.55 6.94 24.43
N GLY A 77 4.75 7.52 24.59
CA GLY A 77 5.48 7.53 25.88
C GLY A 77 6.81 6.78 25.94
N GLU A 78 7.22 6.04 24.91
CA GLU A 78 8.56 5.42 24.83
C GLU A 78 9.27 5.86 23.54
N LEU A 79 10.61 5.87 23.56
CA LEU A 79 11.44 6.03 22.36
C LEU A 79 10.84 5.19 21.23
N GLY A 80 10.51 5.82 20.09
CA GLY A 80 9.76 5.20 18.99
C GLY A 80 10.19 3.76 18.70
N VAL A 81 9.40 2.80 19.17
CA VAL A 81 9.69 1.38 19.01
C VAL A 81 9.41 0.99 17.57
N ARG A 82 10.44 0.54 16.84
CA ARG A 82 10.32 0.15 15.42
C ARG A 82 9.70 -1.27 15.33
N PHE A 83 8.42 -1.38 15.00
CA PHE A 83 7.73 -2.69 14.94
C PHE A 83 8.05 -3.50 13.67
N HIS A 84 7.90 -2.92 12.47
CA HIS A 84 8.23 -3.58 11.20
C HIS A 84 9.74 -3.62 10.92
N ALA A 85 10.25 -4.69 10.30
CA ALA A 85 11.68 -4.83 9.96
C ALA A 85 12.09 -3.90 8.83
N SER A 86 11.18 -3.77 7.86
CA SER A 86 11.31 -2.89 6.70
C SER A 86 10.26 -1.79 6.83
N GLN A 87 10.69 -0.54 6.98
CA GLN A 87 9.81 0.61 7.21
C GLN A 87 10.05 1.78 6.27
N GLY A 88 11.11 1.71 5.47
CA GLY A 88 11.33 2.61 4.35
C GLY A 88 11.50 1.81 3.06
N PHE A 89 11.35 2.47 1.92
CA PHE A 89 11.65 1.87 0.62
C PHE A 89 13.09 1.34 0.52
N GLU A 90 14.03 1.93 1.27
CA GLU A 90 15.41 1.47 1.44
C GLU A 90 15.47 0.02 1.98
N ASP A 91 14.60 -0.32 2.94
CA ASP A 91 14.54 -1.67 3.50
C ASP A 91 13.82 -2.67 2.57
N LEU A 92 13.21 -2.17 1.49
CA LEU A 92 12.55 -2.94 0.45
C LEU A 92 13.42 -3.07 -0.80
N GLU A 93 14.67 -2.59 -0.80
CA GLU A 93 15.57 -2.65 -1.96
C GLU A 93 15.72 -4.05 -2.55
N GLY A 94 15.60 -5.12 -1.73
CA GLY A 94 15.65 -6.51 -2.17
C GLY A 94 14.36 -7.07 -2.78
N SER A 95 13.22 -6.36 -2.75
CA SER A 95 11.93 -6.88 -3.23
C SER A 95 11.65 -6.51 -4.70
N SER A 96 11.55 -7.48 -5.61
CA SER A 96 11.34 -7.22 -7.04
C SER A 96 10.12 -6.32 -7.34
N ASP A 97 9.03 -6.51 -6.60
CA ASP A 97 7.75 -5.88 -6.83
C ASP A 97 7.24 -5.17 -5.58
N LEU A 98 6.81 -3.91 -5.75
CA LEU A 98 6.50 -2.99 -4.67
C LEU A 98 5.06 -2.47 -4.77
N VAL A 99 4.49 -2.16 -3.62
CA VAL A 99 3.27 -1.37 -3.47
C VAL A 99 3.61 -0.06 -2.79
N LEU A 100 3.17 1.05 -3.39
CA LEU A 100 3.28 2.37 -2.80
C LEU A 100 1.98 2.75 -2.11
N ASP A 101 1.99 2.78 -0.78
CA ASP A 101 1.01 3.48 0.03
C ASP A 101 1.46 4.92 0.27
N THR A 102 0.64 5.84 -0.22
CA THR A 102 0.87 7.28 -0.17
C THR A 102 0.70 7.88 1.23
N SER A 103 -0.24 7.39 2.04
CA SER A 103 -0.43 7.84 3.42
C SER A 103 0.72 7.35 4.32
N HIS A 104 1.19 6.12 4.12
CA HIS A 104 2.38 5.59 4.79
C HIS A 104 3.63 6.43 4.47
N ALA A 105 3.82 6.80 3.20
CA ALA A 105 4.92 7.67 2.79
C ALA A 105 4.85 9.05 3.49
N ALA A 106 3.64 9.62 3.64
CA ALA A 106 3.44 10.85 4.39
C ALA A 106 3.84 10.73 5.87
N VAL A 107 3.47 9.62 6.53
CA VAL A 107 3.84 9.36 7.93
C VAL A 107 5.35 9.23 8.10
N SER A 108 6.02 8.66 7.09
CA SER A 108 7.49 8.56 7.03
C SER A 108 8.18 9.84 6.54
N ASN A 109 7.41 10.91 6.27
CA ASN A 109 7.91 12.20 5.75
C ASN A 109 8.72 12.06 4.46
N LEU A 110 8.27 11.17 3.57
CA LEU A 110 8.84 10.95 2.25
C LEU A 110 8.07 11.74 1.19
N ASP A 111 8.79 12.26 0.18
CA ASP A 111 8.17 12.82 -1.02
C ASP A 111 7.70 11.67 -1.92
N ILE A 112 6.38 11.54 -2.09
CA ILE A 112 5.77 10.47 -2.89
C ILE A 112 6.19 10.50 -4.35
N ARG A 113 6.46 11.68 -4.92
CA ARG A 113 6.90 11.83 -6.31
C ARG A 113 8.36 11.43 -6.46
N GLU A 114 9.20 11.73 -5.48
CA GLU A 114 10.60 11.26 -5.45
C GLU A 114 10.68 9.75 -5.28
N VAL A 115 9.89 9.19 -4.35
CA VAL A 115 9.77 7.75 -4.15
C VAL A 115 9.33 7.06 -5.43
N TYR A 116 8.27 7.56 -6.07
CA TYR A 116 7.80 7.00 -7.33
C TYR A 116 8.88 7.04 -8.41
N ARG A 117 9.51 8.19 -8.67
CA ARG A 117 10.59 8.29 -9.65
C ARG A 117 11.73 7.30 -9.41
N THR A 118 12.09 7.09 -8.14
CA THR A 118 13.18 6.19 -7.74
C THR A 118 12.83 4.72 -7.96
N TYR A 119 11.59 4.32 -7.69
CA TYR A 119 11.17 2.91 -7.66
C TYR A 119 10.17 2.53 -8.75
N ARG A 120 9.87 3.42 -9.71
CA ARG A 120 8.80 3.28 -10.72
C ARG A 120 8.79 1.93 -11.43
N ASP A 121 9.94 1.39 -11.80
CA ASP A 121 10.06 0.13 -12.56
C ASP A 121 9.64 -1.10 -11.73
N ARG A 122 9.57 -0.94 -10.41
CA ARG A 122 9.23 -1.97 -9.42
C ARG A 122 7.85 -1.76 -8.79
N ILE A 123 7.27 -0.56 -8.88
CA ILE A 123 5.93 -0.31 -8.34
C ILE A 123 4.91 -0.99 -9.25
N ARG A 124 4.09 -1.87 -8.66
CA ARG A 124 3.03 -2.62 -9.36
C ARG A 124 1.64 -2.17 -8.97
N HIS A 125 1.52 -1.58 -7.79
CA HIS A 125 0.25 -1.15 -7.21
C HIS A 125 0.45 0.10 -6.34
N ILE A 126 -0.57 0.95 -6.29
CA ILE A 126 -0.59 2.15 -5.47
C ILE A 126 -1.85 2.15 -4.60
N HIS A 127 -1.67 2.28 -3.28
CA HIS A 127 -2.71 2.67 -2.34
C HIS A 127 -2.74 4.20 -2.24
N LEU A 128 -3.76 4.79 -2.85
CA LEU A 128 -3.92 6.24 -2.98
C LEU A 128 -4.85 6.78 -1.90
N SER A 129 -4.33 7.68 -1.08
CA SER A 129 -5.09 8.46 -0.12
C SER A 129 -4.30 9.69 0.32
N ASN A 130 -4.99 10.71 0.84
CA ASN A 130 -4.29 11.86 1.40
C ASN A 130 -3.96 11.61 2.88
N ASN A 131 -3.07 12.40 3.44
CA ASN A 131 -2.74 12.36 4.86
C ASN A 131 -2.93 13.72 5.53
N ALA A 132 -3.39 13.71 6.78
CA ALA A 132 -3.64 14.91 7.57
C ALA A 132 -2.36 15.62 8.05
N GLY A 133 -1.18 15.03 7.88
CA GLY A 133 0.10 15.58 8.34
C GLY A 133 0.28 15.54 9.86
N LYS A 134 -0.51 14.73 10.57
CA LYS A 134 -0.56 14.71 12.04
C LYS A 134 0.35 13.63 12.66
N GLY A 135 1.23 13.02 11.87
CA GLY A 135 2.14 11.96 12.30
C GLY A 135 1.47 10.61 12.55
N TRP A 136 0.29 10.39 11.97
CA TRP A 136 -0.42 9.11 11.97
C TRP A 136 -1.06 8.89 10.60
N ASP A 137 -1.35 7.63 10.33
CA ASP A 137 -1.87 7.16 9.06
C ASP A 137 -3.38 7.39 8.95
N SER A 138 -3.76 8.42 8.18
CA SER A 138 -5.12 8.98 8.24
C SER A 138 -6.03 8.70 7.06
N HIS A 139 -5.49 8.20 5.94
CA HIS A 139 -6.27 7.78 4.77
C HIS A 139 -7.43 8.71 4.41
N LEU A 140 -7.14 10.01 4.28
CA LEU A 140 -8.13 11.03 3.94
C LEU A 140 -8.55 10.92 2.46
N PRO A 141 -9.75 11.40 2.09
CA PRO A 141 -10.14 11.57 0.69
C PRO A 141 -9.10 12.33 -0.14
N VAL A 142 -8.86 11.89 -1.36
CA VAL A 142 -7.77 12.39 -2.23
C VAL A 142 -7.97 13.82 -2.72
N TYR A 143 -9.22 14.28 -2.74
CA TYR A 143 -9.60 15.63 -3.17
C TYR A 143 -9.65 16.65 -2.02
N GLN A 144 -9.52 16.20 -0.76
CA GLN A 144 -9.53 17.08 0.40
C GLN A 144 -8.15 17.63 0.73
N ASP A 145 -8.12 18.70 1.51
CA ASP A 145 -6.89 19.26 2.06
C ASP A 145 -6.13 18.21 2.88
N GLY A 146 -4.83 18.15 2.65
CA GLY A 146 -3.88 17.29 3.34
C GLY A 146 -2.45 17.70 2.98
N VAL A 147 -1.49 16.80 3.19
CA VAL A 147 -0.07 17.13 3.00
C VAL A 147 0.56 16.57 1.72
N LEU A 148 -0.18 15.78 0.94
CA LEU A 148 0.36 15.11 -0.25
C LEU A 148 -0.04 15.85 -1.54
N PRO A 149 0.89 15.99 -2.51
CA PRO A 149 0.63 16.57 -3.82
C PRO A 149 -0.03 15.54 -4.75
N LEU A 150 -1.23 15.07 -4.40
CA LEU A 150 -1.88 13.95 -5.09
C LEU A 150 -2.32 14.27 -6.51
N ALA A 151 -2.63 15.54 -6.79
CA ALA A 151 -2.97 15.97 -8.15
C ALA A 151 -1.77 15.78 -9.07
N GLU A 152 -0.65 16.40 -8.73
CA GLU A 152 0.59 16.35 -9.50
C GLU A 152 1.17 14.93 -9.55
N PHE A 153 0.97 14.16 -8.48
CA PHE A 153 1.38 12.76 -8.46
C PHE A 153 0.59 11.91 -9.47
N LEU A 154 -0.73 12.08 -9.56
CA LEU A 154 -1.54 11.38 -10.56
C LEU A 154 -1.19 11.84 -11.98
N ASP A 155 -0.88 13.12 -12.18
CA ASP A 155 -0.42 13.65 -13.45
C ASP A 155 0.92 12.98 -13.86
N ASP A 156 1.88 12.83 -12.93
CA ASP A 156 3.13 12.08 -13.18
C ASP A 156 2.85 10.63 -13.62
N LEU A 157 1.91 9.93 -12.96
CA LEU A 157 1.56 8.55 -13.31
C LEU A 157 0.99 8.44 -14.74
N ALA A 158 0.16 9.41 -15.14
CA ALA A 158 -0.43 9.46 -16.47
C ALA A 158 0.62 9.76 -17.54
N GLU A 159 1.49 10.75 -17.28
CA GLU A 159 2.58 11.13 -18.18
C GLU A 159 3.59 9.99 -18.39
N ASP A 160 3.95 9.28 -17.32
CA ASP A 160 4.87 8.14 -17.38
C ASP A 160 4.21 6.86 -17.93
N GLY A 161 2.89 6.87 -18.17
CA GLY A 161 2.14 5.71 -18.67
C GLY A 161 2.16 4.54 -17.69
N PHE A 162 1.98 4.82 -16.39
CA PHE A 162 2.03 3.81 -15.33
C PHE A 162 1.06 2.65 -15.62
N ALA A 163 1.63 1.46 -15.84
CA ALA A 163 0.87 0.25 -16.23
C ALA A 163 0.36 -0.58 -15.04
N GLY A 164 0.63 -0.14 -13.80
CA GLY A 164 0.16 -0.80 -12.59
C GLY A 164 -1.27 -0.41 -12.22
N ASN A 165 -1.70 -0.85 -11.04
CA ASN A 165 -3.04 -0.57 -10.54
C ASN A 165 -3.01 0.57 -9.50
N VAL A 166 -4.08 1.36 -9.44
CA VAL A 166 -4.30 2.37 -8.40
C VAL A 166 -5.60 2.05 -7.68
N SER A 167 -5.54 1.85 -6.37
CA SER A 167 -6.74 1.69 -5.53
C SER A 167 -6.83 2.83 -4.51
N ILE A 168 -8.04 3.32 -4.28
CA ILE A 168 -8.29 4.36 -3.29
C ILE A 168 -8.53 3.71 -1.93
N GLU A 169 -7.65 3.95 -0.95
CA GLU A 169 -7.73 3.35 0.40
C GLU A 169 -8.09 4.41 1.44
N LEU A 170 -9.31 4.39 1.95
CA LEU A 170 -9.88 5.49 2.73
C LEU A 170 -10.30 5.07 4.15
N ASP A 171 -10.13 5.98 5.11
CA ASP A 171 -10.85 5.91 6.38
C ASP A 171 -12.28 6.44 6.22
N LEU A 172 -13.22 5.53 5.97
CA LEU A 172 -14.62 5.87 5.72
C LEU A 172 -15.48 6.01 6.98
N ARG A 173 -14.91 5.79 8.18
CA ARG A 173 -15.67 5.83 9.45
C ARG A 173 -16.49 7.12 9.65
N PRO A 174 -16.00 8.32 9.28
CA PRO A 174 -16.79 9.55 9.43
C PRO A 174 -18.11 9.57 8.66
N TRP A 175 -18.25 8.75 7.61
CA TRP A 175 -19.42 8.74 6.72
C TRP A 175 -20.37 7.55 6.96
N PHE A 176 -20.04 6.60 7.85
CA PHE A 176 -20.83 5.37 8.04
C PHE A 176 -22.27 5.60 8.53
N SER A 177 -22.57 6.74 9.15
CA SER A 177 -23.92 7.08 9.61
C SER A 177 -24.81 7.69 8.53
N ASP A 178 -24.26 8.09 7.39
CA ASP A 178 -24.99 8.76 6.31
C ASP A 178 -24.64 8.10 4.96
N THR A 179 -25.56 7.28 4.46
CA THR A 179 -25.39 6.54 3.21
C THR A 179 -25.17 7.47 2.00
N GLN A 180 -25.83 8.64 1.97
CA GLN A 180 -25.66 9.56 0.85
C GLN A 180 -24.28 10.19 0.90
N ALA A 181 -23.86 10.66 2.08
CA ALA A 181 -22.52 11.22 2.25
C ALA A 181 -21.41 10.19 1.98
N LEU A 182 -21.63 8.91 2.34
CA LEU A 182 -20.72 7.80 2.03
C LEU A 182 -20.64 7.55 0.51
N HIS A 183 -21.77 7.56 -0.18
CA HIS A 183 -21.79 7.45 -1.64
C HIS A 183 -21.03 8.61 -2.28
N ASP A 184 -21.30 9.84 -1.83
CA ASP A 184 -20.73 11.05 -2.42
C ASP A 184 -19.22 11.14 -2.22
N VAL A 185 -18.69 10.75 -1.06
CA VAL A 185 -17.23 10.69 -0.84
C VAL A 185 -16.59 9.67 -1.78
N LEU A 186 -17.19 8.49 -1.98
CA LEU A 186 -16.65 7.47 -2.90
C LEU A 186 -16.64 7.98 -4.35
N VAL A 187 -17.71 8.61 -4.80
CA VAL A 187 -17.80 9.18 -6.16
C VAL A 187 -16.77 10.29 -6.37
N GLN A 188 -16.67 11.25 -5.44
CA GLN A 188 -15.74 12.37 -5.57
C GLN A 188 -14.27 11.91 -5.61
N ASN A 189 -13.91 10.90 -4.82
CA ASN A 189 -12.56 10.30 -4.88
C ASN A 189 -12.28 9.68 -6.27
N ARG A 190 -13.24 8.92 -6.82
CA ARG A 190 -13.11 8.32 -8.15
C ARG A 190 -12.96 9.39 -9.23
N GLU A 191 -13.85 10.38 -9.26
CA GLU A 191 -13.85 11.45 -10.27
C GLU A 191 -12.57 12.30 -10.21
N PHE A 192 -12.03 12.56 -9.02
CA PHE A 192 -10.74 13.25 -8.87
C PHE A 192 -9.60 12.50 -9.56
N CYS A 193 -9.59 11.17 -9.46
CA CYS A 193 -8.57 10.31 -10.06
C CYS A 193 -8.77 10.14 -11.56
N GLU A 194 -10.00 9.83 -12.00
CA GLU A 194 -10.35 9.64 -13.41
C GLU A 194 -9.97 10.87 -14.25
N LYS A 195 -10.30 12.07 -13.75
CA LYS A 195 -9.97 13.32 -14.45
C LYS A 195 -8.48 13.53 -14.75
N ARG A 196 -7.58 12.86 -14.01
CA ARG A 196 -6.12 13.01 -14.16
C ARG A 196 -5.45 11.83 -14.83
N LEU A 197 -6.01 10.63 -14.65
CA LEU A 197 -5.50 9.41 -15.26
C LEU A 197 -6.06 9.18 -16.68
N GLU A 198 -7.09 9.93 -17.10
CA GLU A 198 -7.56 9.92 -18.48
C GLU A 198 -6.44 10.36 -19.44
N PRO A 199 -6.13 9.57 -20.49
CA PRO A 199 -5.17 9.97 -21.51
C PRO A 199 -5.63 11.28 -22.16
N VAL A 200 -4.72 12.24 -22.32
CA VAL A 200 -4.99 13.41 -23.16
C VAL A 200 -5.18 12.91 -24.60
N THR A 201 -6.43 12.89 -25.06
CA THR A 201 -6.83 12.48 -26.41
C THR A 201 -6.40 13.48 -27.49
#